data_AF-A0A0P7XG07-F1
#
_entry.id   AF-A0A0P7XG07-F1
#
_cell.length_a   1.000
_cell.length_b   1.000
_cell.length_c   1.000
_cell.angle_alpha   90.00
_cell.angle_beta   90.00
_cell.angle_gamma   90.00
#
_symmetry.space_group_name_H-M   'P 1'
#
loop_
_entity.id
_entity.type
_entity.pdbx_description
1 polymer ?
#
loop_
_entity_poly.entity_id
_entity_poly.type
_entity_poly.pdbx_seq_one_letter_code
_entity_poly.pdbx_strand_id
1 'polypeptide(L)'
;MSFVRPEALAALTRWREVALALAFAVFGLWVATRGGYFYAVLGGAICAFALGLALAAWRRLRFAPGADAPGVVEIDEGAIAYFGPETGGVVALSELDEVQATAHSSGLAWRLHQSDGTTLTIPAAARGADQLFDVFGALPGASTRTFLAAVEQPPAGTRRLWRRRAGAHEPRLPRP
;
A
#
# COMPACT_ATOMS: atom_id res chain seq x y z
N MET A 1 -6.70 16.67 -24.56
CA MET A 1 -7.84 16.73 -23.63
C MET A 1 -8.55 15.38 -23.62
N SER A 2 -8.18 14.50 -22.70
CA SER A 2 -8.91 13.24 -22.45
C SER A 2 -9.58 13.36 -21.08
N PHE A 3 -10.91 13.49 -21.08
CA PHE A 3 -11.75 13.57 -19.87
C PHE A 3 -12.02 12.19 -19.25
N VAL A 4 -11.05 11.28 -19.28
CA VAL A 4 -11.18 9.97 -18.62
C VAL A 4 -10.32 10.02 -17.37
N ARG A 5 -10.98 10.02 -16.21
CA ARG A 5 -10.32 9.92 -14.91
C ARG A 5 -9.37 8.70 -14.92
N PRO A 6 -8.09 8.87 -14.57
CA PRO A 6 -7.13 7.75 -14.56
C PRO A 6 -7.58 6.62 -13.61
N GLU A 7 -8.40 6.91 -12.60
CA GLU A 7 -9.00 5.90 -11.73
C GLU A 7 -10.00 5.00 -12.48
N ALA A 8 -10.73 5.55 -13.46
CA ALA A 8 -11.67 4.79 -14.28
C ALA A 8 -10.93 3.84 -15.24
N LEU A 9 -9.77 4.26 -15.77
CA LEU A 9 -8.92 3.41 -16.60
C LEU A 9 -8.28 2.28 -15.80
N ALA A 10 -7.80 2.55 -14.59
CA ALA A 10 -7.23 1.53 -13.70
C ALA A 10 -8.29 0.51 -13.24
N ALA A 11 -9.52 0.96 -13.00
CA ALA A 11 -10.63 0.05 -12.77
C ALA A 11 -10.95 -0.77 -14.03
N LEU A 12 -11.02 -0.15 -15.20
CA LEU A 12 -11.31 -0.86 -16.45
C LEU A 12 -10.27 -1.95 -16.78
N THR A 13 -8.98 -1.65 -16.64
CA THR A 13 -7.91 -2.64 -16.89
C THR A 13 -7.99 -3.81 -15.94
N ARG A 14 -8.36 -3.55 -14.67
CA ARG A 14 -8.55 -4.57 -13.64
C ARG A 14 -9.76 -5.48 -13.89
N TRP A 15 -10.85 -4.93 -14.40
CA TRP A 15 -12.04 -5.73 -14.78
C TRP A 15 -11.91 -6.39 -16.15
N ARG A 16 -10.97 -5.95 -17.00
CA ARG A 16 -10.73 -6.49 -18.34
C ARG A 16 -10.36 -7.98 -18.31
N GLU A 17 -9.55 -8.41 -17.34
CA GLU A 17 -9.17 -9.83 -17.21
C GLU A 17 -10.38 -10.72 -16.89
N VAL A 18 -11.26 -10.25 -15.99
CA VAL A 18 -12.50 -10.95 -15.63
C VAL A 18 -13.46 -10.98 -16.81
N ALA A 19 -13.63 -9.86 -17.53
CA ALA A 19 -14.49 -9.76 -18.70
C ALA A 19 -14.02 -10.65 -19.86
N LEU A 20 -12.70 -10.69 -20.12
CA LEU A 20 -12.11 -11.59 -21.11
C LEU A 20 -12.30 -13.05 -20.72
N ALA A 21 -12.02 -13.42 -19.46
CA ALA A 21 -12.21 -14.79 -19.00
C ALA A 21 -13.68 -15.24 -19.08
N LEU A 22 -14.62 -14.34 -18.76
CA LEU A 22 -16.05 -14.62 -18.92
C LEU A 22 -16.45 -14.78 -20.40
N ALA A 23 -15.92 -13.94 -21.29
CA ALA A 23 -16.15 -14.05 -22.73
C ALA A 23 -15.63 -15.39 -23.28
N PHE A 24 -14.45 -15.83 -22.83
CA PHE A 24 -13.91 -17.15 -23.19
C PHE A 24 -14.74 -18.30 -22.64
N ALA A 25 -15.31 -18.18 -21.42
CA ALA A 25 -16.20 -19.19 -20.87
C ALA A 25 -17.50 -19.32 -21.69
N VAL A 26 -18.11 -18.19 -22.07
CA VAL A 26 -19.29 -18.17 -22.95
C VAL A 26 -18.97 -18.75 -24.32
N PHE A 27 -17.80 -18.43 -24.88
CA PHE A 27 -17.35 -19.01 -26.14
C PHE A 27 -17.16 -20.53 -26.06
N GLY A 28 -16.53 -21.04 -24.99
CA GLY A 28 -16.40 -22.48 -24.75
C GLY A 28 -17.75 -23.18 -24.65
N LEU A 29 -18.72 -22.56 -23.99
CA LEU A 29 -20.08 -23.08 -23.87
C LEU A 29 -20.81 -23.09 -25.24
N TRP A 30 -20.63 -22.05 -26.04
CA TRP A 30 -21.17 -21.98 -27.41
C TRP A 30 -20.56 -23.06 -28.31
N VAL A 31 -19.27 -23.33 -28.20
CA VAL A 31 -18.61 -24.42 -28.94
C VAL A 31 -19.17 -25.79 -28.51
N ALA A 32 -19.43 -25.99 -27.21
CA ALA A 32 -19.97 -27.24 -26.69
C ALA A 32 -21.38 -27.56 -27.22
N THR A 33 -22.18 -26.55 -27.59
CA THR A 33 -23.53 -26.73 -28.13
C THR A 33 -23.58 -26.98 -29.64
N ARG A 34 -22.43 -26.97 -30.36
CA ARG A 34 -22.36 -27.23 -31.82
C ARG A 34 -22.60 -28.70 -32.22
N GLY A 35 -22.76 -29.61 -31.24
CA GLY A 35 -23.15 -31.00 -31.42
C GLY A 35 -21.98 -31.96 -31.63
N GLY A 36 -22.11 -33.20 -31.15
CA GLY A 36 -21.07 -34.23 -31.23
C GLY A 36 -20.12 -34.26 -30.01
N TYR A 37 -19.65 -35.47 -29.67
CA TYR A 37 -18.82 -35.71 -28.47
C TYR A 37 -17.50 -34.90 -28.47
N PHE A 38 -16.91 -34.73 -29.66
CA PHE A 38 -15.67 -33.95 -29.82
C PHE A 38 -15.83 -32.48 -29.41
N TYR A 39 -16.88 -31.80 -29.90
CA TYR A 39 -17.15 -30.40 -29.59
C TYR A 39 -17.57 -30.20 -28.13
N ALA A 40 -18.26 -31.17 -27.54
CA ALA A 40 -18.61 -31.15 -26.11
C ALA A 40 -17.36 -31.20 -25.22
N VAL A 41 -16.42 -32.10 -25.49
CA VAL A 41 -15.16 -32.20 -24.73
C VAL A 41 -14.29 -30.96 -24.93
N LEU A 42 -14.16 -30.49 -26.18
CA LEU A 42 -13.35 -29.32 -26.50
C LEU A 42 -13.91 -28.04 -25.86
N GLY A 43 -15.22 -27.80 -26.00
CA GLY A 43 -15.89 -26.64 -25.40
C GLY A 43 -15.88 -26.68 -23.87
N GLY A 44 -16.05 -27.88 -23.29
CA GLY A 44 -15.92 -28.11 -21.85
C GLY A 44 -14.52 -27.78 -21.32
N ALA A 45 -13.46 -28.21 -22.01
CA ALA A 45 -12.08 -27.91 -21.63
C ALA A 45 -11.78 -26.39 -21.67
N ILE A 46 -12.22 -25.70 -22.72
CA ILE A 46 -12.07 -24.24 -22.86
C ILE A 46 -12.83 -23.52 -21.73
N CYS A 47 -14.07 -23.93 -21.45
CA CYS A 47 -14.90 -23.34 -20.41
C CYS A 47 -14.28 -23.54 -19.01
N ALA A 48 -13.81 -24.76 -18.70
CA ALA A 48 -13.17 -25.07 -17.43
C ALA A 48 -11.88 -24.25 -17.23
N PHE A 49 -11.07 -24.11 -18.28
CA PHE A 49 -9.85 -23.29 -18.24
C PHE A 49 -10.17 -21.81 -18.01
N ALA A 50 -11.16 -21.26 -18.74
CA ALA A 50 -11.59 -19.89 -18.60
C ALA A 50 -12.17 -19.58 -17.20
N LEU A 51 -12.98 -20.49 -16.64
CA LEU A 51 -13.48 -20.40 -15.28
C LEU A 51 -12.36 -20.47 -14.24
N GLY A 52 -11.35 -21.30 -14.46
CA GLY A 52 -10.17 -21.37 -13.60
C GLY A 52 -9.41 -20.04 -13.55
N LEU A 53 -9.19 -19.41 -14.71
CA LEU A 53 -8.57 -18.09 -14.81
C LEU A 53 -9.45 -17.00 -14.18
N ALA A 54 -10.75 -17.00 -14.44
CA ALA A 54 -11.70 -16.06 -13.86
C ALA A 54 -11.73 -16.17 -12.32
N LEU A 55 -11.72 -17.39 -11.79
CA LEU A 55 -11.71 -17.64 -10.36
C LEU A 55 -10.37 -17.23 -9.72
N ALA A 56 -9.24 -17.46 -10.41
CA ALA A 56 -7.93 -17.00 -9.95
C ALA A 56 -7.84 -15.47 -9.93
N ALA A 57 -8.32 -14.79 -10.98
CA ALA A 57 -8.41 -13.33 -11.05
C ALA A 57 -9.36 -12.77 -9.98
N TRP A 58 -10.53 -13.39 -9.80
CA TRP A 58 -11.48 -12.99 -8.77
C TRP A 58 -10.96 -13.21 -7.35
N ARG A 59 -10.26 -14.33 -7.11
CA ARG A 59 -9.55 -14.56 -5.84
C ARG A 59 -8.44 -13.53 -5.63
N ARG A 60 -7.67 -13.16 -6.65
CA ARG A 60 -6.69 -12.06 -6.55
C ARG A 60 -7.33 -10.72 -6.23
N LEU A 61 -8.52 -10.44 -6.76
CA LEU A 61 -9.28 -9.22 -6.44
C LEU A 61 -9.82 -9.23 -5.00
N ARG A 62 -10.24 -10.39 -4.51
CA ARG A 62 -10.84 -10.56 -3.18
C ARG A 62 -9.82 -10.77 -2.05
N PHE A 63 -8.65 -11.31 -2.39
CA PHE A 63 -7.51 -11.61 -1.51
C PHE A 63 -6.25 -10.87 -1.93
N ALA A 64 -6.36 -9.68 -2.52
CA ALA A 64 -5.26 -8.73 -2.49
C ALA A 64 -5.33 -7.97 -1.16
N PRO A 65 -4.60 -8.39 -0.10
CA PRO A 65 -4.12 -7.40 0.85
C PRO A 65 -3.33 -6.38 0.02
N GLY A 66 -3.73 -5.11 0.11
CA GLY A 66 -3.40 -4.06 -0.87
C GLY A 66 -1.98 -4.13 -1.42
N ALA A 67 -1.85 -4.54 -2.69
CA ALA A 67 -0.59 -4.44 -3.44
C ALA A 67 -0.30 -3.01 -3.91
N ASP A 68 -1.17 -2.07 -3.55
CA ASP A 68 -0.92 -0.62 -3.50
C ASP A 68 -1.90 -0.14 -2.43
N ALA A 69 -1.46 0.07 -1.19
CA ALA A 69 -2.26 0.92 -0.32
C ALA A 69 -2.38 2.27 -1.05
N PRO A 70 -3.59 2.82 -1.22
CA PRO A 70 -3.79 3.89 -2.17
C PRO A 70 -3.03 5.13 -1.69
N GLY A 71 -2.07 5.57 -2.50
CA GLY A 71 -1.34 6.81 -2.27
C GLY A 71 0.10 6.72 -2.76
N VAL A 72 0.73 7.89 -2.86
CA VAL A 72 2.14 8.03 -3.25
C VAL A 72 2.87 8.78 -2.15
N VAL A 73 4.04 8.28 -1.77
CA VAL A 73 4.98 8.96 -0.90
C VAL A 73 6.04 9.62 -1.79
N GLU A 74 6.25 10.90 -1.57
CA GLU A 74 7.31 11.67 -2.19
C GLU A 74 8.22 12.18 -1.06
N ILE A 75 9.52 12.04 -1.26
CA ILE A 75 10.52 12.41 -0.28
C ILE A 75 11.46 13.40 -0.94
N ASP A 76 11.52 14.59 -0.35
CA ASP A 76 12.49 15.62 -0.68
C ASP A 76 13.53 15.74 0.43
N GLU A 77 14.56 16.55 0.23
CA GLU A 77 15.74 16.70 1.11
C GLU A 77 15.41 17.08 2.57
N GLY A 78 14.19 17.54 2.86
CA GLY A 78 13.77 17.90 4.21
C GLY A 78 12.30 17.62 4.54
N ALA A 79 11.55 16.95 3.66
CA ALA A 79 10.12 16.71 3.88
C ALA A 79 9.66 15.37 3.31
N ILE A 80 8.66 14.79 3.98
CA ILE A 80 7.94 13.60 3.55
C ILE A 80 6.53 14.03 3.20
N ALA A 81 6.17 13.93 1.92
CA ALA A 81 4.82 14.16 1.43
C ALA A 81 4.12 12.83 1.20
N TYR A 82 2.86 12.73 1.63
CA TYR A 82 2.01 11.59 1.34
C TYR A 82 0.70 12.07 0.73
N PHE A 83 0.41 11.54 -0.46
CA PHE A 83 -0.78 11.85 -1.23
C PHE A 83 -1.69 10.61 -1.26
N GLY A 84 -2.51 10.44 -0.22
CA GLY A 84 -3.56 9.41 -0.18
C GLY A 84 -4.91 9.91 -0.69
N PRO A 85 -5.85 9.00 -1.00
CA PRO A 85 -7.16 9.34 -1.57
C PRO A 85 -8.11 10.01 -0.58
N GLU A 86 -8.04 9.64 0.70
CA GLU A 86 -8.90 10.14 1.77
C GLU A 86 -8.13 11.10 2.68
N THR A 87 -6.83 10.84 2.86
CA THR A 87 -5.94 11.58 3.76
C THR A 87 -4.58 11.78 3.10
N GLY A 88 -4.00 12.95 3.32
CA GLY A 88 -2.68 13.30 2.82
C GLY A 88 -2.11 14.46 3.62
N GLY A 89 -0.82 14.73 3.43
CA GLY A 89 -0.14 15.79 4.14
C GLY A 89 1.36 15.76 3.89
N VAL A 90 2.03 16.80 4.37
CA VAL A 90 3.47 16.97 4.27
C VAL A 90 4.01 17.14 5.67
N VAL A 91 5.02 16.37 6.02
CA VAL A 91 5.72 16.46 7.30
C VAL A 91 7.17 16.85 7.03
N ALA A 92 7.61 17.95 7.64
CA ALA A 92 9.00 18.34 7.60
C ALA A 92 9.84 17.45 8.54
N LEU A 93 10.95 16.90 8.05
CA LEU A 93 11.90 16.11 8.83
C LEU A 93 12.48 16.90 10.00
N SER A 94 12.68 18.21 9.82
CA SER A 94 13.14 19.13 10.86
C SER A 94 12.13 19.30 12.00
N GLU A 95 10.84 19.05 11.78
CA GLU A 95 9.76 19.17 12.77
C GLU A 95 9.24 17.81 13.25
N LEU A 96 9.79 16.71 12.71
CA LEU A 96 9.42 15.36 13.10
C LEU A 96 9.86 15.08 14.54
N ASP A 97 8.88 14.85 15.41
CA ASP A 97 9.08 14.59 16.82
C ASP A 97 8.98 13.10 17.16
N GLU A 98 8.12 12.36 16.45
CA GLU A 98 7.89 10.95 16.74
C GLU A 98 7.54 10.13 15.51
N VAL A 99 8.08 8.91 15.45
CA VAL A 99 7.71 7.89 14.47
C VAL A 99 7.14 6.67 15.20
N GLN A 100 5.91 6.30 14.83
CA GLN A 100 5.20 5.14 15.33
C GLN A 100 4.89 4.16 14.20
N ALA A 101 4.89 2.87 14.51
CA ALA A 101 4.30 1.83 13.70
C ALA A 101 2.92 1.49 14.24
N THR A 102 1.91 1.40 13.38
CA THR A 102 0.57 0.98 13.77
C THR A 102 -0.01 -0.09 12.86
N ALA A 103 -0.88 -0.93 13.42
CA ALA A 103 -1.76 -1.80 12.63
C ALA A 103 -2.64 -0.97 11.69
N HIS A 104 -2.71 -1.41 10.44
CA HIS A 104 -3.55 -0.84 9.40
C HIS A 104 -4.25 -1.97 8.62
N SER A 105 -5.34 -1.66 7.92
CA SER A 105 -6.10 -2.66 7.16
C SER A 105 -5.27 -3.32 6.05
N SER A 106 -4.27 -2.61 5.51
CA SER A 106 -3.31 -3.15 4.54
C SER A 106 -2.02 -3.70 5.19
N GLY A 107 -2.00 -3.90 6.51
CA GLY A 107 -0.84 -4.39 7.26
C GLY A 107 -0.26 -3.34 8.20
N LEU A 108 0.87 -2.74 7.84
CA LEU A 108 1.59 -1.74 8.64
C LEU A 108 1.31 -0.33 8.11
N ALA A 109 1.15 0.63 9.00
CA ALA A 109 1.26 2.06 8.67
C ALA A 109 2.24 2.77 9.59
N TRP A 110 2.97 3.71 9.02
CA TRP A 110 3.84 4.64 9.72
C TRP A 110 3.05 5.87 10.13
N ARG A 111 3.11 6.23 11.42
CA ARG A 111 2.54 7.46 11.95
C ARG A 111 3.66 8.42 12.30
N LEU A 112 3.69 9.55 11.62
CA LEU A 112 4.65 10.63 11.80
C LEU A 112 3.96 11.77 12.56
N HIS A 113 4.52 12.15 13.70
CA HIS A 113 4.03 13.28 14.48
C HIS A 113 5.00 14.46 14.39
N GLN A 114 4.46 15.64 14.11
CA GLN A 114 5.17 16.90 14.18
C GLN A 114 4.96 17.62 15.52
N SER A 115 5.86 18.56 15.81
CA SER A 115 5.81 19.40 17.00
C SER A 115 4.57 20.31 17.11
N ASP A 116 3.92 20.60 15.99
CA ASP A 116 2.68 21.39 15.91
C ASP A 116 1.41 20.56 16.25
N GLY A 117 1.57 19.24 16.46
CA GLY A 117 0.47 18.30 16.71
C GLY A 117 -0.08 17.62 15.44
N THR A 118 0.44 17.98 14.26
CA THR A 118 0.05 17.34 13.00
C THR A 118 0.51 15.88 13.00
N THR A 119 -0.39 14.99 12.57
CA THR A 119 -0.13 13.55 12.49
C THR A 119 -0.38 13.06 11.07
N LEU A 120 0.66 12.59 10.40
CA LEU A 120 0.57 11.98 9.08
C LEU A 120 0.63 10.46 9.19
N THR A 121 -0.36 9.77 8.63
CA THR A 121 -0.39 8.30 8.59
C THR A 121 -0.12 7.83 7.17
N ILE A 122 0.96 7.08 6.99
CA ILE A 122 1.44 6.58 5.71
C ILE A 122 1.40 5.05 5.72
N PRO A 123 0.58 4.38 4.91
CA PRO A 123 0.62 2.94 4.78
C PRO A 123 1.99 2.47 4.27
N ALA A 124 2.55 1.42 4.87
CA ALA A 124 3.84 0.86 4.44
C ALA A 124 3.78 0.23 3.04
N ALA A 125 2.57 -0.09 2.56
CA ALA A 125 2.32 -0.60 1.21
C ALA A 125 2.00 0.51 0.19
N ALA A 126 2.15 1.79 0.55
CA ALA A 126 2.01 2.91 -0.40
C ALA A 126 3.21 2.96 -1.35
N ARG A 127 3.00 3.48 -2.57
CA ARG A 127 4.07 3.59 -3.56
C ARG A 127 5.12 4.60 -3.08
N GLY A 128 6.40 4.20 -3.05
CA GLY A 128 7.50 5.03 -2.57
C GLY A 128 7.73 4.96 -1.04
N ALA A 129 6.89 4.22 -0.30
CA ALA A 129 7.05 4.08 1.14
C ALA A 129 8.31 3.29 1.56
N ASP A 130 8.94 2.57 0.62
CA ASP A 130 10.23 1.90 0.79
C ASP A 130 11.37 2.90 1.09
N GLN A 131 11.33 4.09 0.48
CA GLN A 131 12.32 5.14 0.70
C GLN A 131 12.26 5.73 2.12
N LEU A 132 11.13 5.58 2.83
CA LEU A 132 11.00 6.03 4.22
C LEU A 132 12.00 5.31 5.14
N PHE A 133 12.42 4.09 4.79
CA PHE A 133 13.36 3.32 5.60
C PHE A 133 14.73 4.00 5.68
N ASP A 134 15.22 4.52 4.55
CA ASP A 134 16.50 5.25 4.49
C ASP A 134 16.41 6.56 5.27
N VAL A 135 15.29 7.27 5.13
CA VAL A 135 15.02 8.51 5.88
C VAL A 135 14.97 8.26 7.39
N PHE A 136 14.26 7.22 7.83
CA PHE A 136 14.20 6.86 9.24
C PHE A 136 15.55 6.38 9.78
N GLY A 137 16.37 5.73 8.94
CA GLY A 137 17.74 5.35 9.26
C GLY A 137 18.67 6.54 9.45
N ALA A 138 18.43 7.65 8.76
CA ALA A 138 19.20 8.89 8.87
C ALA A 138 18.84 9.74 10.11
N LEU A 139 17.75 9.43 10.81
CA LEU A 139 17.32 10.20 11.99
C LEU A 139 18.32 10.07 13.17
N PRO A 140 18.59 11.16 13.92
CA PRO A 140 19.52 11.10 15.05
C PRO A 140 19.06 10.11 16.13
N GLY A 141 19.92 9.12 16.42
CA GLY A 141 19.64 8.11 17.44
C GLY A 141 18.56 7.09 17.05
N ALA A 142 18.17 7.04 15.78
CA ALA A 142 17.33 5.99 15.24
C ALA A 142 18.09 4.67 15.10
N SER A 143 17.37 3.57 15.26
CA SER A 143 17.90 2.21 15.07
C SER A 143 17.17 1.54 13.92
N THR A 144 17.86 1.38 12.78
CA THR A 144 17.37 0.66 11.59
C THR A 144 16.78 -0.71 11.95
N ARG A 145 17.39 -1.43 12.90
CA ARG A 145 16.91 -2.72 13.40
C ARG A 145 15.51 -2.64 14.01
N THR A 146 15.16 -1.54 14.68
CA THR A 146 13.85 -1.35 15.31
C THR A 146 12.76 -1.12 14.26
N PHE A 147 13.08 -0.40 13.18
CA PHE A 147 12.17 -0.23 12.04
C PHE A 147 11.98 -1.55 11.29
N LEU A 148 13.05 -2.29 11.02
CA LEU A 148 12.96 -3.60 10.35
C LEU A 148 12.13 -4.60 11.17
N ALA A 149 12.35 -4.67 12.49
CA ALA A 149 11.56 -5.53 13.37
C ALA A 149 10.06 -5.17 13.37
N ALA A 150 9.70 -3.93 13.07
CA ALA A 150 8.30 -3.52 12.94
C ALA A 150 7.67 -3.92 11.60
N VAL A 151 8.47 -4.10 10.55
CA VAL A 151 8.02 -4.65 9.27
C VAL A 151 7.87 -6.16 9.36
N GLU A 152 8.84 -6.86 9.93
CA GLU A 152 8.82 -8.32 10.10
C GLU A 152 7.71 -8.77 11.07
N GLN A 153 7.50 -8.01 12.15
CA GLN A 153 6.47 -8.27 13.14
C GLN A 153 5.64 -7.00 13.38
N PRO A 154 4.61 -6.78 12.53
CA PRO A 154 3.70 -5.65 12.67
C PRO A 154 3.04 -5.64 14.05
N PRO A 155 3.01 -4.49 14.75
CA PRO A 155 2.36 -4.40 16.05
C PRO A 155 0.84 -4.56 15.90
N ALA A 156 0.19 -5.26 16.83
CA ALA A 156 -1.28 -5.36 16.87
C ALA A 156 -1.98 -4.04 17.23
N GLY A 157 -1.24 -3.03 17.69
CA GLY A 157 -1.73 -1.72 18.08
C GLY A 157 -0.85 -0.60 17.55
N THR A 158 -0.47 0.34 18.42
CA THR A 158 0.48 1.42 18.09
C THR A 158 1.77 1.21 18.88
N ARG A 159 2.91 1.15 18.21
CA ARG A 159 4.23 1.03 18.81
C ARG A 159 5.12 2.19 18.37
N ARG A 160 5.53 3.02 19.32
CA ARG A 160 6.52 4.09 19.09
C ARG A 160 7.90 3.48 18.85
N LEU A 161 8.52 3.85 17.74
CA LEU A 161 9.83 3.31 17.33
C LEU A 161 10.95 4.33 17.51
N TRP A 162 10.64 5.61 17.32
CA TRP A 162 11.59 6.69 17.50
C TRP A 162 10.89 7.92 18.06
N ARG A 163 11.64 8.67 18.87
CA ARG A 163 11.25 9.99 19.35
C ARG A 163 12.49 10.87 19.33
N ARG A 164 12.34 12.11 18.87
CA ARG A 164 13.39 13.11 18.96
C ARG A 164 13.79 13.25 20.42
N ARG A 165 15.07 13.00 20.74
CA ARG A 165 15.59 13.38 22.04
C ARG A 165 15.61 14.90 22.08
N ALA A 166 14.83 15.49 22.97
CA ALA A 166 14.97 16.91 23.28
C ALA A 166 16.45 17.14 23.63
N GLY A 167 17.15 17.90 22.79
CA GLY A 167 18.50 18.34 23.11
C GLY A 167 18.46 19.09 24.44
N ALA A 168 19.41 18.78 25.31
CA ALA A 168 19.66 19.47 26.55
C ALA A 168 19.73 20.99 26.33
N HIS A 169 18.63 21.68 26.59
CA HIS A 169 18.70 23.07 27.00
C HIS A 169 18.95 23.04 28.50
N GLU A 170 20.22 22.82 28.87
CA GLU A 170 20.68 22.97 30.24
C GLU A 170 20.55 24.46 30.58
N PRO A 171 19.63 24.88 31.47
CA PRO A 171 19.68 26.22 32.00
C PRO A 171 20.92 26.25 32.88
N ARG A 172 22.02 26.85 32.39
CA ARG A 172 23.13 27.24 33.25
C ARG A 172 22.57 28.22 34.28
N LEU A 173 22.22 27.70 35.45
CA LEU A 173 22.00 28.51 36.62
C LEU A 173 23.31 29.27 36.91
N PRO A 174 23.26 30.59 37.14
CA PRO A 174 24.44 31.32 37.62
C PRO A 174 24.86 30.73 38.96
N ARG A 175 26.11 30.27 39.04
CA ARG A 175 26.69 29.83 40.31
C ARG A 175 26.86 31.05 41.23
N PRO A 176 26.46 30.95 42.51
CA PRO A 176 26.80 31.96 43.52
C PRO A 176 28.30 31.94 43.85
#